data_AF-A0A8J4CMK4-F1
#
_entry.id   AF-A0A8J4CMK4-F1
#
_cell.length_a   1.000
_cell.length_b   1.000
_cell.length_c   1.000
_cell.angle_alpha   90.00
_cell.angle_beta   90.00
_cell.angle_gamma   90.00
#
_symmetry.space_group_name_H-M   'P 1'
#
loop_
_entity.id
_entity.type
_entity.pdbx_description
1 polymer ?
#
loop_
_entity_poly.entity_id
_entity_poly.type
_entity_poly.pdbx_seq_one_letter_code
_entity_poly.pdbx_strand_id
1 'polypeptide(L)'
;MQELNELKNTQMQEHQLISNWFSIQSTQRVYKTFLALDEDMNGLLSRIEFTAISNGTMSPLFISRIFEEHVMRMRVVQGRTVHRDEMDLLAFTDFVLAWDHRSHPAAIKYFFDIFDLKKQASFCKHAK
;
A
#
# COMPACT_ATOMS: atom_id res chain seq x y z
N MET A 1 -6.82 18.66 -33.04
CA MET A 1 -6.26 17.90 -31.89
C MET A 1 -6.21 18.73 -30.59
N GLN A 2 -6.53 20.03 -30.60
CA GLN A 2 -6.49 20.89 -29.41
C GLN A 2 -7.86 21.09 -28.73
N GLU A 3 -8.97 20.88 -29.45
CA GLU A 3 -10.34 21.13 -28.95
C GLU A 3 -10.94 20.05 -28.03
N LEU A 4 -10.26 18.91 -27.82
CA LEU A 4 -10.79 17.83 -26.96
C LEU A 4 -10.38 17.93 -25.49
N ASN A 5 -9.49 18.88 -25.13
CA ASN A 5 -8.95 19.00 -23.77
C ASN A 5 -9.54 20.17 -22.97
N GLU A 6 -10.33 21.04 -23.58
CA GLU A 6 -10.82 22.28 -22.95
C GLU A 6 -12.22 22.15 -22.34
N LEU A 7 -12.87 20.99 -22.46
CA LEU A 7 -14.26 20.77 -22.01
C LEU A 7 -14.45 19.71 -20.91
N LYS A 8 -13.38 19.24 -20.25
CA LYS A 8 -13.51 18.38 -19.06
C LYS A 8 -13.01 19.08 -17.81
N ASN A 9 -13.97 19.48 -16.98
CA ASN A 9 -13.87 19.86 -15.57
C ASN A 9 -13.78 21.34 -15.26
N THR A 10 -14.88 22.03 -15.55
CA THR A 10 -15.49 22.96 -14.60
C THR A 10 -15.45 22.37 -13.18
N GLN A 11 -14.52 22.85 -12.34
CA GLN A 11 -14.54 22.83 -10.88
C GLN A 11 -15.00 21.53 -10.18
N MET A 12 -14.36 20.39 -10.45
CA MET A 12 -14.24 19.41 -9.35
C MET A 12 -13.33 20.06 -8.30
N GLN A 13 -13.89 20.40 -7.13
CA GLN A 13 -13.11 20.95 -6.03
C GLN A 13 -11.93 20.01 -5.73
N GLU A 14 -10.74 20.56 -5.42
CA GLU A 14 -9.50 19.80 -5.22
C GLU A 14 -9.67 18.59 -4.28
N HIS A 15 -10.50 18.75 -3.25
CA HIS A 15 -10.86 17.67 -2.33
C HIS A 15 -11.54 16.46 -3.00
N GLN A 16 -12.35 16.66 -4.04
CA GLN A 16 -13.01 15.60 -4.81
C GLN A 16 -12.05 14.89 -5.77
N LEU A 17 -11.02 15.61 -6.22
CA LEU A 17 -9.97 15.02 -7.04
C LEU A 17 -9.07 14.12 -6.19
N ILE A 18 -8.74 14.55 -4.97
CA ILE A 18 -7.94 13.76 -4.02
C ILE A 18 -8.73 12.55 -3.48
N SER A 19 -10.06 12.65 -3.35
CA SER A 19 -10.87 11.50 -2.94
C SER A 19 -11.10 10.49 -4.06
N ASN A 20 -11.05 10.91 -5.32
CA ASN A 20 -11.10 10.00 -6.47
C ASN A 20 -9.72 9.36 -6.70
N TRP A 21 -9.57 8.08 -6.36
CA TRP A 21 -8.31 7.35 -6.55
C TRP A 21 -7.86 7.26 -8.02
N PHE A 22 -8.80 7.27 -8.96
CA PHE A 22 -8.51 7.24 -10.40
C PHE A 22 -8.11 8.61 -10.97
N SER A 23 -8.06 9.65 -10.15
CA SER A 23 -7.60 10.96 -10.58
C SER A 23 -6.07 10.99 -10.73
N ILE A 24 -5.59 11.91 -11.57
CA ILE A 24 -4.16 12.16 -11.71
C ILE A 24 -3.56 12.67 -10.39
N GLN A 25 -4.33 13.43 -9.61
CA GLN A 25 -3.89 14.00 -8.33
C GLN A 25 -3.64 12.90 -7.29
N SER A 26 -4.55 11.94 -7.18
CA SER A 26 -4.39 10.78 -6.30
C SER A 26 -3.20 9.92 -6.70
N THR A 27 -3.05 9.65 -7.99
CA THR A 27 -1.90 8.90 -8.52
C THR A 27 -0.58 9.61 -8.22
N GLN A 28 -0.53 10.91 -8.46
CA GLN A 28 0.65 11.73 -8.15
C GLN A 28 0.97 11.76 -6.66
N ARG A 29 -0.04 11.84 -5.78
CA ARG A 29 0.17 11.79 -4.33
C ARG A 29 0.87 10.50 -3.91
N VAL A 30 0.33 9.35 -4.32
CA VAL A 30 0.87 8.03 -3.97
C VAL A 30 2.29 7.87 -4.50
N TYR A 31 2.51 8.23 -5.77
CA TYR A 31 3.82 8.13 -6.40
C TYR A 31 4.86 9.05 -5.73
N LYS A 32 4.50 10.29 -5.41
CA LYS A 32 5.39 11.21 -4.68
C LYS A 32 5.73 10.71 -3.28
N THR A 33 4.77 10.13 -2.57
CA THR A 33 5.03 9.52 -1.25
C THR A 33 5.97 8.33 -1.39
N PHE A 34 5.80 7.48 -2.39
CA PHE A 34 6.71 6.36 -2.66
C PHE A 34 8.15 6.87 -2.91
N LEU A 35 8.33 7.83 -3.82
CA LEU A 35 9.65 8.40 -4.12
C LEU A 35 10.30 9.12 -2.93
N ALA A 36 9.50 9.67 -2.02
CA ALA A 36 10.04 10.31 -0.82
C ALA A 36 10.55 9.31 0.23
N LEU A 37 10.11 8.05 0.14
CA LEU A 37 10.55 6.95 1.01
C LEU A 37 11.71 6.16 0.41
N ASP A 38 11.78 6.05 -0.93
CA ASP A 38 12.84 5.36 -1.68
C ASP A 38 14.13 6.20 -1.66
N GLU A 39 14.95 6.02 -0.63
CA GLU A 39 16.14 6.86 -0.38
C GLU A 39 17.27 6.53 -1.36
N ASP A 40 17.42 5.26 -1.72
CA ASP A 40 18.45 4.79 -2.65
C ASP A 40 18.02 4.87 -4.13
N MET A 41 16.76 5.24 -4.39
CA MET A 41 16.14 5.37 -5.71
C MET A 41 16.20 4.07 -6.55
N ASN A 42 16.13 2.92 -5.88
CA ASN A 42 16.18 1.62 -6.56
C ASN A 42 14.79 1.19 -7.11
N GLY A 43 13.74 1.94 -6.82
CA GLY A 43 12.36 1.66 -7.24
C GLY A 43 11.63 0.65 -6.36
N LEU A 44 12.15 0.37 -5.17
CA LEU A 44 11.62 -0.54 -4.16
C LEU A 44 11.79 0.08 -2.78
N LEU A 45 10.95 -0.31 -1.83
CA LEU A 45 11.05 0.12 -0.44
C LEU A 45 11.50 -1.05 0.43
N SER A 46 12.64 -0.87 1.09
CA SER A 46 13.04 -1.72 2.21
C SER A 46 12.12 -1.52 3.42
N ARG A 47 12.17 -2.44 4.37
CA ARG A 47 11.45 -2.28 5.65
C ARG A 47 11.84 -1.01 6.39
N ILE A 48 13.11 -0.63 6.30
CA ILE A 48 13.68 0.53 7.00
C ILE A 48 13.10 1.81 6.40
N GLU A 49 13.15 1.95 5.08
CA GLU A 49 12.56 3.09 4.36
C GLU A 49 11.06 3.21 4.62
N PHE A 50 10.35 2.07 4.60
CA PHE A 50 8.91 2.05 4.87
C PHE A 50 8.57 2.48 6.31
N THR A 51 9.50 2.44 7.27
CA THR A 51 9.22 2.92 8.64
C THR A 51 8.90 4.40 8.71
N ALA A 52 9.41 5.22 7.79
CA ALA A 52 9.12 6.66 7.76
C ALA A 52 7.67 6.97 7.36
N ILE A 53 6.91 5.97 6.88
CA ILE A 53 5.50 6.15 6.53
C ILE A 53 4.68 6.62 7.74
N SER A 54 3.69 7.48 7.48
CA SER A 54 2.82 8.04 8.53
C SER A 54 3.63 8.69 9.67
N ASN A 55 4.77 9.32 9.34
CA ASN A 55 5.71 9.94 10.28
C ASN A 55 6.21 8.97 11.37
N GLY A 56 6.42 7.69 11.05
CA GLY A 56 6.95 6.71 12.00
C GLY A 56 5.95 6.23 13.06
N THR A 57 4.66 6.50 12.88
CA THR A 57 3.62 6.11 13.85
C THR A 57 3.24 4.64 13.78
N MET A 58 3.63 3.92 12.72
CA MET A 58 3.36 2.49 12.57
C MET A 58 4.34 1.65 13.39
N SER A 59 3.81 0.69 14.14
CA SER A 59 4.66 -0.19 14.95
C SER A 59 5.56 -1.07 14.08
N PRO A 60 6.81 -1.36 14.50
CA PRO A 60 7.70 -2.27 13.76
C PRO A 60 7.09 -3.64 13.51
N LEU A 61 6.32 -4.17 14.46
CA LEU A 61 5.62 -5.46 14.31
C LEU A 61 4.60 -5.43 13.17
N PHE A 62 3.84 -4.34 13.05
CA PHE A 62 2.85 -4.18 11.99
C PHE A 62 3.52 -4.08 10.62
N ILE A 63 4.62 -3.33 10.52
CA ILE A 63 5.44 -3.23 9.29
C ILE A 63 5.98 -4.61 8.91
N SER A 64 6.51 -5.37 9.87
CA SER A 64 7.03 -6.70 9.59
C SER A 64 5.97 -7.63 9.00
N ARG A 65 4.74 -7.56 9.52
CA ARG A 65 3.61 -8.36 9.04
C ARG A 65 3.11 -7.94 7.65
N ILE A 66 3.10 -6.63 7.34
CA ILE A 66 2.82 -6.15 5.98
C ILE A 66 3.77 -6.81 4.99
N PHE A 67 5.07 -6.78 5.30
CA PHE A 67 6.07 -7.36 4.40
C PHE A 67 5.95 -8.88 4.31
N GLU A 68 5.70 -9.59 5.41
CA GLU A 68 5.52 -11.05 5.38
C GLU A 68 4.33 -11.49 4.53
N GLU A 69 3.17 -10.84 4.66
CA GLU A 69 1.95 -11.31 4.00
C GLU A 69 1.75 -10.73 2.59
N HIS A 70 2.14 -9.47 2.36
CA HIS A 70 1.85 -8.76 1.12
C HIS A 70 3.06 -8.52 0.22
N VAL A 71 4.29 -8.57 0.74
CA VAL A 71 5.53 -8.34 -0.04
C VAL A 71 6.29 -9.64 -0.31
N MET A 72 6.47 -10.47 0.72
CA MET A 72 7.24 -11.72 0.68
C MET A 72 6.50 -12.89 0.00
N ARG A 73 5.48 -12.59 -0.83
CA ARG A 73 4.81 -13.61 -1.63
C ARG A 73 5.84 -14.35 -2.47
N MET A 74 5.87 -15.68 -2.30
CA MET A 74 6.82 -16.56 -2.96
C MET A 74 6.79 -16.33 -4.48
N ARG A 75 7.90 -15.87 -5.04
CA ARG A 75 8.12 -15.93 -6.49
C ARG A 75 9.02 -17.13 -6.76
N VAL A 76 8.51 -18.09 -7.52
CA VAL A 76 9.32 -19.20 -8.02
C VAL A 76 10.04 -18.72 -9.27
N VAL A 77 11.36 -18.56 -9.18
CA VAL A 77 12.21 -18.24 -10.33
C VAL A 77 13.12 -19.45 -10.55
N GLN A 78 13.02 -20.07 -11.73
CA GLN A 78 13.82 -21.26 -12.09
C GLN A 78 13.76 -22.40 -11.04
N GLY A 79 12.58 -22.67 -10.48
CA GLY A 79 12.37 -23.74 -9.50
C GLY A 79 12.91 -23.43 -8.10
N ARG A 80 13.45 -22.23 -7.85
CA ARG A 80 13.83 -21.75 -6.52
C ARG A 80 12.83 -20.72 -6.03
N THR A 81 12.35 -20.89 -4.81
CA THR A 81 11.60 -19.85 -4.11
C THR A 81 12.55 -18.73 -3.73
N VAL A 82 12.37 -17.56 -4.32
CA VAL A 82 13.10 -16.35 -3.93
C VAL A 82 12.12 -15.46 -3.17
N HIS A 83 12.49 -15.08 -1.95
CA HIS A 83 11.79 -14.07 -1.18
C HIS A 83 12.33 -12.70 -1.60
N ARG A 84 11.44 -11.80 -2.02
CA ARG A 84 11.77 -10.39 -2.14
C ARG A 84 11.42 -9.75 -0.79
N ASP A 85 12.39 -9.09 -0.16
CA ASP A 85 12.17 -8.35 1.10
C ASP A 85 11.98 -6.85 0.87
N GLU A 86 11.58 -6.49 -0.34
CA GLU A 86 11.45 -5.11 -0.78
C GLU A 86 10.11 -4.93 -1.49
N MET A 87 9.40 -3.88 -1.10
CA MET A 87 8.06 -3.55 -1.57
C MET A 87 8.13 -2.72 -2.85
N ASP A 88 7.51 -3.18 -3.92
CA ASP A 88 7.40 -2.39 -5.14
C ASP A 88 6.25 -1.37 -5.07
N LEU A 89 6.21 -0.46 -6.05
CA LEU A 89 5.18 0.58 -6.14
C LEU A 89 3.75 0.00 -6.16
N LEU A 90 3.55 -1.18 -6.75
CA LEU A 90 2.21 -1.77 -6.84
C LEU A 90 1.75 -2.27 -5.46
N ALA A 91 2.60 -3.02 -4.76
CA ALA A 91 2.34 -3.45 -3.40
C ALA A 91 2.15 -2.27 -2.44
N PHE A 92 2.95 -1.20 -2.61
CA PHE A 92 2.77 0.05 -1.86
C PHE A 92 1.41 0.71 -2.16
N THR A 93 1.00 0.74 -3.44
CA THR A 93 -0.29 1.30 -3.86
C THR A 93 -1.45 0.53 -3.25
N ASP A 94 -1.39 -0.79 -3.23
CA ASP A 94 -2.39 -1.65 -2.58
C ASP A 94 -2.49 -1.36 -1.08
N PHE A 95 -1.34 -1.19 -0.41
CA PHE A 95 -1.29 -0.80 0.99
C PHE A 95 -1.98 0.56 1.24
N VAL A 96 -1.61 1.61 0.49
CA VAL A 96 -2.18 2.96 0.67
C VAL A 96 -3.68 2.95 0.39
N LEU A 97 -4.12 2.23 -0.64
CA LEU A 97 -5.53 2.11 -0.98
C LEU A 97 -6.34 1.46 0.15
N ALA A 98 -5.82 0.36 0.73
CA ALA A 98 -6.41 -0.29 1.89
C ALA A 98 -6.42 0.63 3.11
N TRP A 99 -5.35 1.39 3.33
CA TRP A 99 -5.20 2.31 4.47
C TRP A 99 -6.17 3.51 4.40
N ASP A 100 -6.37 4.08 3.21
CA ASP A 100 -7.30 5.19 3.00
C ASP A 100 -8.76 4.73 3.15
N HIS A 101 -9.07 3.48 2.81
CA HIS A 101 -10.42 2.92 2.83
C HIS A 101 -10.59 1.79 3.87
N ARG A 102 -10.05 1.97 5.08
CA ARG A 102 -10.02 0.94 6.16
C ARG A 102 -11.37 0.33 6.53
N SER A 103 -12.48 1.02 6.31
CA SER A 103 -13.83 0.51 6.55
C SER A 103 -14.38 -0.38 5.43
N HIS A 104 -13.76 -0.37 4.25
CA HIS A 104 -14.21 -1.14 3.11
C HIS A 104 -13.93 -2.64 3.31
N PRO A 105 -14.85 -3.56 2.94
CA PRO A 105 -14.66 -5.00 3.15
C PRO A 105 -13.35 -5.55 2.58
N ALA A 106 -12.92 -5.04 1.42
CA ALA A 106 -11.65 -5.44 0.81
C ALA A 106 -10.41 -5.00 1.65
N ALA A 107 -10.45 -3.80 2.23
CA ALA A 107 -9.39 -3.31 3.11
C ALA A 107 -9.36 -4.09 4.43
N ILE A 108 -10.53 -4.39 5.00
CA ILE A 108 -10.64 -5.25 6.18
C ILE A 108 -10.00 -6.61 5.90
N LYS A 109 -10.28 -7.23 4.74
CA LYS A 109 -9.64 -8.48 4.32
C LYS A 109 -8.13 -8.33 4.19
N TYR A 110 -7.66 -7.25 3.57
CA TYR A 110 -6.22 -6.95 3.44
C TYR A 110 -5.51 -6.92 4.81
N PHE A 111 -6.11 -6.23 5.80
CA PHE A 111 -5.54 -6.16 7.15
C PHE A 111 -5.80 -7.41 7.99
N PHE A 112 -6.85 -8.17 7.70
CA PHE A 112 -7.15 -9.42 8.41
C PHE A 112 -5.99 -10.40 8.30
N ASP A 113 -5.43 -10.57 7.10
CA ASP A 113 -4.30 -11.48 6.88
C ASP A 113 -3.05 -11.06 7.67
N ILE A 114 -2.88 -9.76 7.91
CA ILE A 114 -1.77 -9.18 8.71
C ILE A 114 -1.96 -9.48 10.21
N PHE A 115 -3.21 -9.51 10.69
CA PHE A 115 -3.52 -9.77 12.10
C PHE A 115 -3.80 -11.25 12.43
N ASP A 116 -4.13 -12.08 11.44
CA ASP A 116 -4.37 -13.53 11.62
C ASP A 116 -3.05 -14.31 11.70
N LEU A 117 -2.38 -14.17 12.85
CA LEU A 117 -1.09 -14.81 13.12
C LEU A 117 -1.12 -16.34 13.00
N LYS A 118 -2.29 -16.96 13.12
CA LYS A 118 -2.45 -18.43 13.11
C LYS A 118 -2.96 -18.96 11.77
N LYS A 119 -3.32 -18.09 10.82
CA LYS A 119 -4.01 -18.45 9.56
C LYS A 119 -5.22 -19.34 9.80
N GLN A 120 -5.94 -19.09 10.90
CA GLN A 120 -7.09 -19.89 11.33
C GLN A 120 -8.42 -19.28 10.88
N ALA A 121 -8.39 -18.21 10.07
CA ALA A 121 -9.56 -17.45 9.64
C ALA A 121 -10.44 -16.98 10.83
N SER A 122 -9.85 -16.90 12.02
CA SER A 122 -10.54 -16.51 13.26
C SER A 122 -9.57 -15.80 14.20
N PHE A 123 -10.02 -14.69 14.77
CA PHE A 123 -9.35 -14.09 15.92
C PHE A 123 -9.61 -14.99 17.13
N CYS A 124 -8.64 -15.85 17.49
CA CYS A 124 -8.72 -16.56 18.75
C CYS A 124 -8.77 -15.53 19.88
N LYS A 125 -9.96 -15.34 20.45
CA LYS A 125 -10.12 -14.70 21.75
C LYS A 125 -9.36 -15.56 22.75
N HIS A 126 -8.14 -15.16 23.11
CA HIS A 126 -7.61 -15.53 24.42
C HIS A 126 -8.37 -14.69 25.44
N ALA A 127 -9.61 -15.12 25.69
CA ALA A 127 -10.39 -14.73 26.84
C ALA A 127 -10.41 -15.93 27.79
N LYS A 128 -9.27 -16.12 28.46
CA LYS A 128 -9.08 -16.52 29.86
C LYS A 128 -7.62 -16.91 30.09
#